data_AF-A0A923EJX4-F1
#
_entry.id   AF-A0A923EJX4-F1
#
_cell.length_a   1.000
_cell.length_b   1.000
_cell.length_c   1.000
_cell.angle_alpha   90.00
_cell.angle_beta   90.00
_cell.angle_gamma   90.00
#
_symmetry.space_group_name_H-M   'P 1'
#
loop_
_entity.id
_entity.type
_entity.pdbx_description
1 polymer ?
#
loop_
_entity_poly.entity_id
_entity_poly.type
_entity_poly.pdbx_seq_one_letter_code
_entity_poly.pdbx_strand_id
1 'polypeptide(L)'
;MAAQLLSGQGFTDITNVSGGFNAWTSETAFLGEEKGLALFDGVTSVENALAVAYSLEEGLKEFYESMAAKVDSDPARQLFHQLSQIEFKHQDRILEQYAEVTGKSVTRDTFEAQQVPEVLEGGLTTEEYANLLMPSYDTVTEIIELAMSIEAQALDLYLRASEKAQNEAGKKALIQIANEEKTHLALLGQLMEETL
;
A
#
# COMPACT_ATOMS: atom_id res chain seq x y z
N MET A 1 6.75 -27.82 7.84
CA MET A 1 6.83 -28.54 6.55
C MET A 1 7.61 -27.77 5.50
N ALA A 2 7.33 -26.49 5.23
CA ALA A 2 8.06 -25.70 4.24
C ALA A 2 9.58 -25.58 4.51
N ALA A 3 9.98 -25.19 5.71
CA ALA A 3 11.40 -25.07 6.10
C ALA A 3 12.20 -26.38 5.92
N GLN A 4 11.56 -27.52 6.20
CA GLN A 4 12.19 -28.84 6.09
C GLN A 4 12.31 -29.30 4.63
N LEU A 5 11.35 -28.89 3.79
CA LEU A 5 11.38 -29.14 2.35
C LEU A 5 12.45 -28.27 1.65
N LEU A 6 12.59 -27.01 2.06
CA LEU A 6 13.67 -26.12 1.60
C LEU A 6 15.06 -26.63 2.01
N SER A 7 15.19 -27.15 3.23
CA SER A 7 16.44 -27.77 3.69
C SER A 7 16.83 -28.98 2.82
N GLY A 8 15.84 -29.79 2.41
CA GLY A 8 16.03 -30.90 1.48
C GLY A 8 16.39 -30.48 0.04
N GLN A 9 16.21 -29.20 -0.32
CA GLN A 9 16.58 -28.65 -1.62
C GLN A 9 17.91 -27.88 -1.61
N GLY A 10 18.65 -27.93 -0.49
CA GLY A 10 19.99 -27.35 -0.39
C GLY A 10 20.04 -25.88 0.03
N PHE A 11 18.93 -25.30 0.49
CA PHE A 11 18.95 -23.99 1.13
C PHE A 11 19.58 -24.10 2.53
N THR A 12 20.54 -23.23 2.84
CA THR A 12 21.35 -23.28 4.06
C THR A 12 20.85 -22.34 5.16
N ASP A 13 20.28 -21.20 4.77
CA ASP A 13 19.75 -20.19 5.71
C ASP A 13 18.22 -20.21 5.64
N ILE A 14 17.62 -20.92 6.59
CA ILE A 14 16.17 -21.13 6.63
C ILE A 14 15.63 -20.58 7.95
N THR A 15 15.00 -19.42 7.88
CA THR A 15 14.24 -18.83 8.98
C THR A 15 12.84 -19.42 9.01
N ASN A 16 12.37 -19.84 10.18
CA ASN A 16 11.02 -20.38 10.35
C ASN A 16 10.31 -19.68 11.50
N VAL A 17 9.03 -19.36 11.31
CA VAL A 17 8.18 -18.87 12.38
C VAL A 17 7.73 -20.06 13.23
N SER A 18 8.07 -20.06 14.52
CA SER A 18 7.70 -21.13 15.44
C SER A 18 6.18 -21.31 15.47
N GLY A 19 5.71 -22.50 15.09
CA GLY A 19 4.28 -22.82 14.99
C GLY A 19 3.60 -22.43 13.66
N GLY A 20 4.33 -21.74 12.76
CA GLY A 20 3.85 -21.34 11.43
C GLY A 20 2.65 -20.38 11.46
N PHE A 21 1.94 -20.26 10.34
CA PHE A 21 0.71 -19.46 10.26
C PHE A 21 -0.34 -19.89 11.30
N ASN A 22 -0.41 -21.18 11.64
CA ASN A 22 -1.36 -21.69 12.64
C ASN A 22 -1.07 -21.26 14.07
N ALA A 23 0.12 -20.70 14.35
CA ALA A 23 0.47 -20.12 15.65
C ALA A 23 0.35 -18.59 15.67
N TRP A 24 -0.07 -17.97 14.57
CA TRP A 24 -0.46 -16.57 14.55
C TRP A 24 -1.76 -16.41 15.34
N THR A 25 -1.70 -15.70 16.46
CA THR A 25 -2.87 -15.39 17.30
C THR A 25 -3.18 -13.90 17.34
N SER A 26 -2.49 -13.11 16.51
CA SER A 26 -2.70 -11.66 16.41
C SER A 26 -3.72 -11.35 15.31
N GLU A 27 -3.93 -10.07 15.02
CA GLU A 27 -4.90 -9.59 14.05
C GLU A 27 -4.68 -10.21 12.67
N THR A 28 -5.77 -10.60 12.02
CA THR A 28 -5.77 -11.07 10.63
C THR A 28 -5.96 -9.89 9.69
N ALA A 29 -5.44 -9.99 8.44
CA ALA A 29 -5.69 -8.99 7.41
C ALA A 29 -7.20 -8.66 7.34
N PHE A 30 -7.53 -7.38 7.57
CA PHE A 30 -8.90 -6.94 7.82
C PHE A 30 -9.70 -6.76 6.52
N LEU A 31 -8.99 -6.56 5.41
CA LEU A 31 -9.57 -6.56 4.07
C LEU A 31 -9.52 -7.98 3.53
N GLY A 32 -10.68 -8.61 3.41
CA GLY A 32 -10.79 -9.88 2.68
C GLY A 32 -10.18 -9.74 1.28
N GLU A 33 -9.52 -10.80 0.79
CA GLU A 33 -8.75 -10.82 -0.46
C GLU A 33 -9.44 -10.04 -1.60
N GLU A 34 -10.75 -10.20 -1.75
CA GLU A 34 -11.56 -9.59 -2.82
C GLU A 34 -11.73 -8.06 -2.72
N LYS A 35 -11.69 -7.46 -1.53
CA LYS A 35 -12.06 -6.04 -1.37
C LYS A 35 -11.09 -5.06 -2.03
N GLY A 36 -9.79 -5.37 -2.04
CA GLY A 36 -8.81 -4.59 -2.80
C GLY A 36 -8.92 -4.82 -4.30
N LEU A 37 -9.27 -6.05 -4.73
CA LEU A 37 -9.41 -6.39 -6.15
C LEU A 37 -10.63 -5.76 -6.80
N ALA A 38 -11.71 -5.53 -6.05
CA ALA A 38 -12.91 -4.87 -6.55
C ALA A 38 -12.59 -3.48 -7.16
N LEU A 39 -11.59 -2.76 -6.62
CA LEU A 39 -11.12 -1.49 -7.17
C LEU A 39 -10.47 -1.62 -8.54
N PHE A 40 -9.96 -2.81 -8.86
CA PHE A 40 -9.39 -3.14 -10.17
C PHE A 40 -10.39 -3.92 -11.05
N ASP A 41 -11.57 -4.27 -10.55
CA ASP A 41 -12.60 -4.91 -11.35
C ASP A 41 -13.18 -3.88 -12.32
N GLY A 42 -12.96 -4.09 -13.61
CA GLY A 42 -13.28 -3.10 -14.65
C GLY A 42 -12.08 -2.29 -15.15
N VAL A 43 -10.88 -2.51 -14.60
CA VAL A 43 -9.63 -1.99 -15.18
C VAL A 43 -9.34 -2.71 -16.49
N THR A 44 -9.69 -2.07 -17.60
CA THR A 44 -9.50 -2.61 -18.96
C THR A 44 -8.21 -2.15 -19.64
N SER A 45 -7.46 -1.23 -19.03
CA SER A 45 -6.24 -0.66 -19.59
C SER A 45 -5.23 -0.27 -18.50
N VAL A 46 -3.99 0.01 -18.90
CA VAL A 46 -2.93 0.45 -17.97
C VAL A 46 -3.18 1.84 -17.45
N GLU A 47 -3.72 2.71 -18.29
CA GLU A 47 -4.13 4.05 -17.92
C GLU A 47 -5.14 4.03 -16.77
N ASN A 48 -6.12 3.12 -16.84
CA ASN A 48 -7.09 2.93 -15.78
C ASN A 48 -6.45 2.35 -14.51
N ALA A 49 -5.50 1.41 -14.66
CA ALA A 49 -4.79 0.83 -13.51
C ALA A 49 -3.98 1.89 -12.75
N LEU A 50 -3.23 2.73 -13.47
CA LEU A 50 -2.43 3.81 -12.90
C LEU A 50 -3.30 4.91 -12.30
N ALA A 51 -4.46 5.19 -12.90
CA ALA A 51 -5.44 6.10 -12.34
C ALA A 51 -6.03 5.62 -11.01
N VAL A 52 -6.38 4.34 -10.91
CA VAL A 52 -6.84 3.72 -9.66
C VAL A 52 -5.74 3.77 -8.61
N ALA A 53 -4.51 3.41 -8.97
CA ALA A 53 -3.35 3.50 -8.08
C ALA A 53 -3.18 4.93 -7.54
N TYR A 54 -3.16 5.95 -8.41
CA TYR A 54 -3.03 7.34 -7.99
C TYR A 54 -4.11 7.78 -6.98
N SER A 55 -5.36 7.33 -7.21
CA SER A 55 -6.49 7.68 -6.35
C SER A 55 -6.36 7.03 -4.96
N LEU A 56 -5.78 5.84 -4.88
CA LEU A 56 -5.44 5.19 -3.61
C LEU A 56 -4.36 5.97 -2.85
N GLU A 57 -3.29 6.39 -3.55
CA GLU A 57 -2.23 7.20 -2.94
C GLU A 57 -2.78 8.55 -2.43
N GLU A 58 -3.71 9.18 -3.17
CA GLU A 58 -4.36 10.42 -2.71
C GLU A 58 -5.16 10.19 -1.43
N GLY A 59 -5.96 9.14 -1.38
CA GLY A 59 -6.74 8.79 -0.18
C GLY A 59 -5.84 8.53 1.04
N LEU A 60 -4.73 7.81 0.87
CA LEU A 60 -3.78 7.55 1.96
C LEU A 60 -3.05 8.83 2.41
N LYS A 61 -2.65 9.68 1.46
CA LYS A 61 -2.05 10.98 1.77
C LYS A 61 -2.98 11.85 2.62
N GLU A 62 -4.23 12.04 2.17
CA GLU A 62 -5.25 12.81 2.89
C GLU A 62 -5.53 12.22 4.28
N PHE A 63 -5.60 10.88 4.37
CA PHE A 63 -5.76 10.19 5.64
C PHE A 63 -4.64 10.57 6.61
N TYR A 64 -3.37 10.39 6.23
CA TYR A 64 -2.24 10.70 7.12
C TYR A 64 -2.17 12.19 7.48
N GLU A 65 -2.46 13.10 6.55
CA GLU A 65 -2.56 14.54 6.85
C GLU A 65 -3.65 14.82 7.90
N SER A 66 -4.82 14.18 7.77
CA SER A 66 -5.91 14.32 8.74
C SER A 66 -5.53 13.79 10.12
N MET A 67 -4.72 12.73 10.18
CA MET A 67 -4.25 12.11 11.42
C MET A 67 -3.20 12.97 12.12
N ALA A 68 -2.26 13.54 11.36
CA ALA A 68 -1.29 14.50 11.88
C ALA A 68 -1.98 15.70 12.55
N ALA A 69 -3.13 16.14 12.04
CA ALA A 69 -3.91 17.23 12.62
C ALA A 69 -4.63 16.84 13.93
N LYS A 70 -4.89 15.54 14.17
CA LYS A 70 -5.66 15.04 15.32
C LYS A 70 -4.80 14.59 16.49
N VAL A 71 -3.57 14.16 16.26
CA VAL A 71 -2.69 13.67 17.34
C VAL A 71 -2.09 14.80 18.17
N ASP A 72 -1.98 14.57 19.49
CA ASP A 72 -1.33 15.50 20.42
C ASP A 72 0.20 15.29 20.47
N SER A 73 0.66 14.05 20.24
CA SER A 73 2.07 13.68 20.29
C SER A 73 2.86 14.23 19.10
N ASP A 74 3.87 15.06 19.35
CA ASP A 74 4.73 15.61 18.29
C ASP A 74 5.49 14.54 17.48
N PRO A 75 6.05 13.48 18.10
CA PRO A 75 6.61 12.36 17.34
C PRO A 75 5.60 11.67 16.42
N ALA A 76 4.37 11.43 16.90
CA ALA A 76 3.29 10.85 16.09
C ALA A 76 2.92 11.77 14.91
N ARG A 77 2.79 13.07 15.18
CA ARG A 77 2.52 14.10 14.17
C ARG A 77 3.57 14.10 13.07
N GLN A 78 4.84 14.04 13.45
CA GLN A 78 5.96 13.99 12.51
C GLN A 78 5.93 12.72 11.66
N LEU A 79 5.66 11.56 12.27
CA LEU A 79 5.56 10.30 11.55
C LEU A 79 4.42 10.31 10.52
N PHE A 80 3.22 10.80 10.90
CA PHE A 80 2.11 10.93 9.96
C PHE A 80 2.44 11.88 8.79
N HIS A 81 3.11 13.00 9.05
CA HIS A 81 3.59 13.87 7.97
C HIS A 81 4.60 13.15 7.07
N GLN A 82 5.53 12.37 7.62
CA GLN A 82 6.47 11.61 6.80
C GLN A 82 5.75 10.59 5.91
N LEU A 83 4.76 9.87 6.44
CA LEU A 83 3.95 8.91 5.69
C LEU A 83 3.17 9.60 4.55
N SER A 84 2.51 10.73 4.83
CA SER A 84 1.85 11.53 3.78
C SER A 84 2.82 11.94 2.66
N GLN A 85 4.06 12.35 3.01
CA GLN A 85 5.06 12.71 2.01
C GLN A 85 5.59 11.51 1.19
N ILE A 86 5.45 10.28 1.68
CA ILE A 86 5.74 9.06 0.91
C ILE A 86 4.66 8.90 -0.16
N GLU A 87 3.39 8.95 0.21
CA GLU A 87 2.26 8.81 -0.74
C GLU A 87 2.29 9.92 -1.81
N PHE A 88 2.66 11.14 -1.44
CA PHE A 88 2.85 12.22 -2.42
C PHE A 88 3.92 11.90 -3.48
N LYS A 89 4.99 11.18 -3.11
CA LYS A 89 6.02 10.73 -4.06
C LYS A 89 5.56 9.57 -4.91
N HIS A 90 4.73 8.67 -4.38
CA HIS A 90 4.09 7.62 -5.18
C HIS A 90 3.26 8.22 -6.30
N GLN A 91 2.50 9.27 -6.00
CA GLN A 91 1.75 10.03 -7.00
C GLN A 91 2.63 10.57 -8.12
N ASP A 92 3.78 11.18 -7.78
CA ASP A 92 4.75 11.62 -8.78
C ASP A 92 5.26 10.46 -9.64
N ARG A 93 5.58 9.32 -9.02
CA ARG A 93 6.05 8.13 -9.74
C ARG A 93 4.99 7.54 -10.67
N ILE A 94 3.74 7.51 -10.23
CA ILE A 94 2.60 7.04 -11.04
C ILE A 94 2.38 7.96 -12.24
N LEU A 95 2.48 9.28 -12.05
CA LEU A 95 2.39 10.26 -13.15
C LEU A 95 3.51 10.09 -14.17
N GLU A 96 4.74 9.85 -13.71
CA GLU A 96 5.89 9.53 -14.58
C GLU A 96 5.62 8.25 -15.39
N GLN A 97 5.18 7.17 -14.73
CA GLN A 97 4.84 5.90 -15.39
C GLN A 97 3.69 6.06 -16.38
N TYR A 98 2.68 6.85 -16.06
CA TYR A 98 1.58 7.15 -16.97
C TYR A 98 2.11 7.83 -18.24
N ALA A 99 3.00 8.81 -18.08
CA ALA A 99 3.61 9.50 -19.21
C ALA A 99 4.49 8.56 -20.06
N GLU A 100 5.27 7.68 -19.42
CA GLU A 100 6.10 6.69 -20.10
C GLU A 100 5.27 5.69 -20.93
N VAL A 101 4.17 5.17 -20.37
CA VAL A 101 3.35 4.15 -21.03
C VAL A 101 2.46 4.74 -22.12
N THR A 102 1.88 5.93 -21.90
CA THR A 102 0.93 6.53 -22.84
C THR A 102 1.57 7.44 -23.88
N GLY A 103 2.81 7.88 -23.63
CA GLY A 103 3.45 8.97 -24.37
C GLY A 103 2.80 10.34 -24.17
N LYS A 104 1.84 10.46 -23.23
CA LYS A 104 1.14 11.71 -22.92
C LYS A 104 1.68 12.29 -21.63
N SER A 105 2.26 13.48 -21.70
CA SER A 105 2.55 14.25 -20.49
C SER A 105 1.24 14.89 -20.00
N VAL A 106 0.91 14.66 -18.74
CA VAL A 106 -0.27 15.20 -18.07
C VAL A 106 0.20 15.90 -16.80
N THR A 107 -0.38 17.06 -16.50
CA THR A 107 -0.13 17.74 -15.23
C THR A 107 -0.92 17.05 -14.13
N ARG A 108 -0.45 17.15 -12.88
CA ARG A 108 -1.15 16.64 -11.71
C ARG A 108 -2.61 17.11 -11.66
N ASP A 109 -2.84 18.43 -11.75
CA ASP A 109 -4.17 19.02 -11.77
C ASP A 109 -5.07 18.45 -12.88
N THR A 110 -4.50 18.18 -14.05
CA THR A 110 -5.27 17.59 -15.17
C THR A 110 -5.56 16.12 -14.93
N PHE A 111 -4.63 15.39 -14.33
CA PHE A 111 -4.81 14.00 -13.96
C PHE A 111 -5.92 13.87 -12.92
N GLU A 112 -5.84 14.64 -11.84
CA GLU A 112 -6.84 14.69 -10.77
C GLU A 112 -8.22 15.12 -11.29
N ALA A 113 -8.30 16.14 -12.14
CA ALA A 113 -9.57 16.59 -12.72
C ALA A 113 -10.23 15.57 -13.67
N GLN A 114 -9.46 14.63 -14.22
CA GLN A 114 -9.97 13.54 -15.05
C GLN A 114 -10.42 12.34 -14.21
N GLN A 115 -10.05 12.29 -12.94
CA GLN A 115 -10.24 11.15 -12.04
C GLN A 115 -11.24 11.48 -10.91
N VAL A 116 -12.49 11.80 -11.22
CA VAL A 116 -13.56 11.73 -10.19
C VAL A 116 -14.90 11.41 -10.88
N PRO A 117 -15.64 10.38 -10.42
CA PRO A 117 -16.32 10.48 -9.14
C PRO A 117 -15.92 9.37 -8.18
N GLU A 118 -15.48 9.75 -6.98
CA GLU A 118 -16.07 9.27 -5.70
C GLU A 118 -16.46 7.80 -5.63
N VAL A 119 -15.60 6.90 -6.12
CA VAL A 119 -15.77 5.48 -5.86
C VAL A 119 -14.38 4.85 -5.81
N LEU A 120 -13.84 4.76 -4.60
CA LEU A 120 -13.24 3.50 -4.19
C LEU A 120 -14.36 2.45 -4.38
N GLU A 121 -14.48 1.86 -5.58
CA GLU A 121 -15.41 0.74 -5.88
C GLU A 121 -15.07 -0.46 -5.00
N GLY A 122 -15.65 -0.38 -3.80
CA GLY A 122 -15.33 -1.08 -2.56
C GLY A 122 -16.17 -0.50 -1.40
N GLY A 123 -16.68 0.74 -1.57
CA GLY A 123 -17.77 1.33 -0.78
C GLY A 123 -17.32 2.01 0.51
N LEU A 124 -16.06 2.39 0.61
CA LEU A 124 -15.50 3.06 1.80
C LEU A 124 -14.90 4.39 1.39
N THR A 125 -15.34 5.45 2.07
CA THR A 125 -14.67 6.74 2.09
C THR A 125 -13.29 6.61 2.76
N THR A 126 -12.40 7.59 2.53
CA THR A 126 -11.09 7.69 3.22
C THR A 126 -11.23 7.55 4.74
N GLU A 127 -12.30 8.10 5.32
CA GLU A 127 -12.62 8.02 6.75
C GLU A 127 -13.10 6.62 7.17
N GLU A 128 -13.91 5.94 6.36
CA GLU A 128 -14.34 4.57 6.65
C GLU A 128 -13.17 3.58 6.53
N TYR A 129 -12.28 3.79 5.55
CA TYR A 129 -11.06 3.00 5.39
C TYR A 129 -10.12 3.19 6.60
N ALA A 130 -9.94 4.44 7.04
CA ALA A 130 -9.20 4.79 8.24
C ALA A 130 -9.74 4.12 9.51
N ASN A 131 -11.06 4.22 9.74
CA ASN A 131 -11.72 3.66 10.92
C ASN A 131 -11.75 2.12 10.91
N LEU A 132 -11.68 1.49 9.72
CA LEU A 132 -11.57 0.04 9.59
C LEU A 132 -10.17 -0.49 9.89
N LEU A 133 -9.13 0.31 9.65
CA LEU A 133 -7.75 -0.13 9.80
C LEU A 133 -7.22 0.01 11.23
N MET A 134 -7.70 0.98 12.03
CA MET A 134 -7.37 1.03 13.46
C MET A 134 -8.36 1.86 14.30
N PRO A 135 -8.79 1.34 15.46
CA PRO A 135 -9.56 2.11 16.45
C PRO A 135 -8.70 2.97 17.40
N SER A 136 -7.37 2.86 17.37
CA SER A 136 -6.40 3.59 18.24
C SER A 136 -5.11 3.88 17.47
N TYR A 137 -4.50 5.05 17.70
CA TYR A 137 -3.27 5.53 17.04
C TYR A 137 -2.49 6.46 17.98
N ASP A 138 -2.51 6.14 19.27
CA ASP A 138 -2.04 7.02 20.34
C ASP A 138 -0.51 6.96 20.51
N THR A 139 0.12 5.89 20.01
CA THR A 139 1.57 5.65 20.12
C THR A 139 2.26 5.58 18.77
N VAL A 140 3.55 5.93 18.75
CA VAL A 140 4.41 5.81 17.54
C VAL A 140 4.45 4.36 17.06
N THR A 141 4.52 3.39 17.96
CA THR A 141 4.49 1.96 17.64
C THR A 141 3.22 1.58 16.87
N GLU A 142 2.03 1.93 17.37
CA GLU A 142 0.75 1.62 16.69
C GLU A 142 0.69 2.29 15.30
N ILE A 143 1.24 3.49 15.15
CA ILE A 143 1.28 4.19 13.85
C ILE A 143 2.21 3.47 12.87
N ILE A 144 3.36 2.98 13.34
CA ILE A 144 4.27 2.18 12.50
C ILE A 144 3.59 0.85 12.11
N GLU A 145 2.93 0.17 13.05
CA GLU A 145 2.18 -1.07 12.77
C GLU A 145 1.09 -0.85 11.72
N LEU A 146 0.35 0.26 11.81
CA LEU A 146 -0.63 0.65 10.81
C LEU A 146 0.02 0.85 9.44
N ALA A 147 1.07 1.68 9.38
CA ALA A 147 1.77 1.96 8.12
C ALA A 147 2.24 0.64 7.49
N MET A 148 2.86 -0.25 8.26
CA MET A 148 3.27 -1.58 7.78
C MET A 148 2.08 -2.41 7.28
N SER A 149 0.93 -2.34 7.95
CA SER A 149 -0.27 -3.06 7.51
C SER A 149 -0.82 -2.53 6.19
N ILE A 150 -0.79 -1.20 5.99
CA ILE A 150 -1.24 -0.54 4.76
C ILE A 150 -0.30 -0.89 3.61
N GLU A 151 1.01 -0.75 3.82
CA GLU A 151 2.06 -1.07 2.86
C GLU A 151 2.02 -2.54 2.42
N ALA A 152 1.77 -3.46 3.36
CA ALA A 152 1.61 -4.88 3.04
C ALA A 152 0.35 -5.16 2.20
N GLN A 153 -0.74 -4.44 2.46
CA GLN A 153 -1.98 -4.55 1.69
C GLN A 153 -1.83 -3.92 0.30
N ALA A 154 -1.17 -2.77 0.18
CA ALA A 154 -0.84 -2.13 -1.10
C ALA A 154 0.08 -3.03 -1.94
N LEU A 155 1.12 -3.61 -1.33
CA LEU A 155 1.99 -4.61 -1.95
C LEU A 155 1.21 -5.79 -2.55
N ASP A 156 0.36 -6.42 -1.73
CA ASP A 156 -0.44 -7.56 -2.17
C ASP A 156 -1.42 -7.17 -3.29
N LEU A 157 -2.07 -6.01 -3.15
CA LEU A 157 -2.97 -5.44 -4.15
C LEU A 157 -2.26 -5.23 -5.50
N TYR A 158 -1.11 -4.56 -5.51
CA TYR A 158 -0.36 -4.28 -6.73
C TYR A 158 0.19 -5.54 -7.37
N LEU A 159 0.65 -6.52 -6.59
CA LEU A 159 1.07 -7.81 -7.13
C LEU A 159 -0.09 -8.56 -7.80
N ARG A 160 -1.26 -8.64 -7.16
CA ARG A 160 -2.43 -9.32 -7.74
C ARG A 160 -2.99 -8.57 -8.95
N ALA A 161 -3.02 -7.24 -8.90
CA ALA A 161 -3.39 -6.40 -10.05
C ALA A 161 -2.44 -6.62 -11.23
N SER A 162 -1.13 -6.78 -10.97
CA SER A 162 -0.14 -7.04 -12.02
C SER A 162 -0.37 -8.36 -12.75
N GLU A 163 -0.94 -9.38 -12.08
CA GLU A 163 -1.31 -10.66 -12.70
C GLU A 163 -2.61 -10.57 -13.52
N LYS A 164 -3.49 -9.61 -13.22
CA LYS A 164 -4.69 -9.31 -14.02
C LYS A 164 -4.41 -8.38 -15.22
N ALA A 165 -3.23 -7.75 -15.27
CA ALA A 165 -2.88 -6.77 -16.29
C ALA A 165 -2.90 -7.38 -17.70
N GLN A 166 -3.56 -6.69 -18.65
CA GLN A 166 -3.75 -7.18 -20.02
C GLN A 166 -2.53 -6.97 -20.93
N ASN A 167 -1.49 -6.28 -20.46
CA ASN A 167 -0.26 -6.05 -21.22
C ASN A 167 0.98 -5.98 -20.33
N GLU A 168 2.15 -6.26 -20.92
CA GLU A 168 3.44 -6.33 -20.22
C GLU A 168 3.89 -4.98 -19.62
N ALA A 169 3.56 -3.87 -20.26
CA ALA A 169 3.92 -2.54 -19.75
C ALA A 169 3.21 -2.25 -18.42
N GLY A 170 1.92 -2.59 -18.34
CA GLY A 170 1.10 -2.49 -17.13
C GLY A 170 1.56 -3.38 -16.02
N LYS A 171 1.79 -4.66 -16.35
CA LYS A 171 2.35 -5.63 -15.41
C LYS A 171 3.65 -5.10 -14.81
N LYS A 172 4.56 -4.59 -15.64
CA LYS A 172 5.84 -4.03 -15.19
C LYS A 172 5.66 -2.80 -14.30
N ALA A 173 4.75 -1.89 -14.65
CA ALA A 173 4.47 -0.69 -13.85
C ALA A 173 3.95 -1.06 -12.44
N LEU A 174 2.96 -1.95 -12.35
CA LEU A 174 2.39 -2.41 -11.08
C LEU A 174 3.41 -3.20 -10.23
N ILE A 175 4.23 -4.05 -10.85
CA ILE A 175 5.33 -4.73 -10.15
C ILE A 175 6.35 -3.74 -9.61
N GLN A 176 6.60 -2.64 -10.34
CA GLN A 176 7.51 -1.61 -9.85
C GLN A 176 6.96 -0.96 -8.58
N ILE A 177 5.70 -0.51 -8.59
CA ILE A 177 5.06 0.11 -7.40
C ILE A 177 5.08 -0.88 -6.22
N ALA A 178 4.71 -2.14 -6.46
CA ALA A 178 4.82 -3.20 -5.44
C ALA A 178 6.23 -3.33 -4.83
N ASN A 179 7.31 -3.14 -5.60
CA ASN A 179 8.66 -3.22 -5.05
C ASN A 179 9.06 -1.97 -4.25
N GLU A 180 8.40 -0.84 -4.50
CA GLU A 180 8.54 0.37 -3.68
C GLU A 180 7.95 0.10 -2.28
N GLU A 181 6.76 -0.53 -2.20
CA GLU A 181 6.16 -0.87 -0.89
C GLU A 181 6.98 -1.88 -0.08
N LYS A 182 7.68 -2.81 -0.75
CA LYS A 182 8.64 -3.69 -0.06
C LYS A 182 9.77 -2.90 0.59
N THR A 183 10.19 -1.82 -0.04
CA THR A 183 11.23 -0.93 0.46
C THR A 183 10.71 -0.15 1.66
N HIS A 184 9.47 0.36 1.60
CA HIS A 184 8.83 1.01 2.76
C HIS A 184 8.64 0.05 3.93
N LEU A 185 8.16 -1.18 3.70
CA LEU A 185 8.07 -2.22 4.74
C LEU A 185 9.42 -2.49 5.42
N ALA A 186 10.52 -2.52 4.66
CA ALA A 186 11.85 -2.72 5.23
C ALA A 186 12.28 -1.53 6.10
N LEU A 187 12.01 -0.29 5.64
CA LEU A 187 12.33 0.93 6.39
C LEU A 187 11.47 1.07 7.66
N LEU A 188 10.17 0.78 7.57
CA LEU A 188 9.26 0.77 8.71
C LEU A 188 9.63 -0.33 9.71
N GLY A 189 10.11 -1.48 9.24
CA GLY A 189 10.65 -2.54 10.10
C GLY A 189 11.88 -2.07 10.88
N GLN A 190 12.80 -1.33 10.26
CA GLN A 190 13.93 -0.72 10.96
C GLN A 190 13.48 0.32 11.97
N LEU A 191 12.52 1.18 11.60
CA LEU A 191 11.96 2.18 12.51
C LEU A 191 11.25 1.55 13.71
N MET A 192 10.57 0.42 13.51
CA MET A 192 9.96 -0.36 14.58
C MET A 192 11.00 -0.86 15.57
N GLU A 193 12.11 -1.43 15.09
CA GLU A 193 13.21 -1.91 15.93
C GLU A 193 13.85 -0.78 16.75
N GLU A 194 13.95 0.44 16.21
CA GLU A 194 14.45 1.61 16.92
C GLU A 194 13.47 2.19 17.96
N THR A 195 12.18 1.89 17.81
CA THR A 195 11.10 2.38 18.68
C THR A 195 10.84 1.44 19.88
N LEU A 196 11.23 0.16 19.77
CA LEU A 196 11.12 -0.88 20.81
C LEU A 196 12.24 -0.81 21.86
#